data_AF-A0A6A8AHC9-F1
#
_entry.id   AF-A0A6A8AHC9-F1
#
_cell.length_a   1.000
_cell.length_b   1.000
_cell.length_c   1.000
_cell.angle_alpha   90.00
_cell.angle_beta   90.00
_cell.angle_gamma   90.00
#
_symmetry.space_group_name_H-M   'P 1'
#
loop_
_entity.id
_entity.type
_entity.pdbx_description
1 polymer ?
#
loop_
_entity_poly.entity_id
_entity_poly.type
_entity_poly.pdbx_seq_one_letter_code
_entity_poly.pdbx_strand_id
1 'polypeptide(L)' 'MWRPIEKLVSGRLAYLHFEEAGCSDCLGYVNAGGIAEWPDAIRGMRPDGWCDASEMLFLAADQQNYPARLAS' A
#
# COMPACT_ATOMS: atom_id res chain seq x y z
N MET A 1 -3.20 -0.69 -8.70
CA MET A 1 -2.69 0.17 -9.78
C MET A 1 -1.81 1.23 -9.13
N TRP A 2 -0.54 1.33 -9.54
CA TRP A 2 0.40 2.26 -8.95
C TRP A 2 0.03 3.71 -9.26
N ARG A 3 0.05 4.55 -8.23
CA ARG A 3 -0.25 5.98 -8.25
C ARG A 3 1.03 6.74 -7.89
N PRO A 4 1.26 7.94 -8.46
CA PRO A 4 2.41 8.76 -8.08
C PRO A 4 2.33 9.17 -6.61
N ILE A 5 3.48 9.24 -5.93
CA ILE A 5 3.55 9.54 -4.48
C ILE A 5 2.93 10.89 -4.12
N GLU A 6 2.95 11.87 -5.03
CA GLU A 6 2.37 13.21 -4.85
C GLU A 6 0.84 13.18 -4.67
N LYS A 7 0.19 12.07 -5.06
CA LYS A 7 -1.27 11.88 -4.90
C LYS A 7 -1.65 11.14 -3.62
N LEU A 8 -0.67 10.73 -2.80
CA LEU A 8 -0.94 10.07 -1.55
C LEU A 8 -1.51 11.08 -0.54
N VAL A 9 -2.72 10.81 -0.05
CA VAL A 9 -3.42 11.66 0.92
C VAL A 9 -3.33 11.05 2.32
N SER A 10 -3.49 11.90 3.32
CA SER A 10 -3.53 11.49 4.73
C SER A 10 -4.64 10.48 5.02
N GLY A 11 -4.41 9.66 6.06
CA GLY A 11 -5.36 8.66 6.52
C GLY A 11 -5.46 7.41 5.64
N ARG A 12 -4.47 7.13 4.80
CA ARG A 12 -4.46 5.94 3.93
C ARG A 12 -3.41 4.92 4.35
N LEU A 13 -3.78 3.66 4.23
CA LEU A 13 -2.85 2.53 4.23
C LEU A 13 -2.36 2.35 2.80
N ALA A 14 -1.04 2.44 2.60
CA ALA A 14 -0.45 2.43 1.28
C ALA A 14 0.68 1.41 1.19
N TYR A 15 0.73 0.70 0.06
CA TYR A 15 1.88 -0.07 -0.34
C TYR A 15 2.77 0.81 -1.20
N LEU A 16 4.07 0.90 -0.91
CA LEU A 16 5.00 1.83 -1.56
C LEU A 16 5.96 1.10 -2.47
N HIS A 17 6.29 1.76 -3.57
CA HIS A 17 7.31 1.35 -4.53
C HIS A 17 8.50 2.29 -4.45
N PHE A 18 9.70 1.73 -4.61
CA PHE A 18 10.96 2.44 -4.69
C PHE A 18 11.74 1.90 -5.90
N GLU A 19 11.97 2.75 -6.89
CA GLU A 19 12.68 2.40 -8.13
C GLU A 19 14.19 2.33 -7.88
N GLU A 20 14.71 3.18 -6.98
CA GLU A 20 16.14 3.44 -6.85
C GLU A 20 16.92 2.51 -5.90
N ALA A 21 16.29 1.44 -5.44
CA ALA A 21 17.00 0.46 -4.64
C ALA A 21 16.46 -0.91 -4.96
N GLY A 22 17.31 -1.94 -4.94
CA GLY A 22 16.87 -3.33 -4.78
C GLY A 22 16.13 -3.57 -3.44
N CYS A 23 15.55 -2.52 -2.84
CA CYS A 23 14.75 -2.52 -1.65
C CYS A 23 13.33 -2.94 -1.99
N SER A 24 12.91 -3.95 -1.25
CA SER A 24 11.57 -4.51 -1.26
C SER A 24 10.51 -3.42 -1.11
N ASP A 25 9.45 -3.53 -1.91
CA ASP A 25 8.22 -2.78 -1.68
C ASP A 25 7.76 -2.97 -0.23
N CYS A 26 7.18 -1.94 0.37
CA CYS A 26 6.81 -1.97 1.79
C CYS A 26 5.41 -1.42 2.05
N LEU A 27 4.79 -1.90 3.13
CA LEU A 27 3.55 -1.34 3.65
C LEU A 27 3.87 -0.17 4.59
N GLY A 28 3.17 0.95 4.41
CA GLY A 28 3.26 2.10 5.29
C GLY A 28 1.91 2.80 5.50
N TYR A 29 1.85 3.68 6.50
CA TYR A 29 0.65 4.43 6.87
C TYR A 29 0.93 5.93 6.85
N VAL A 30 0.04 6.69 6.21
CA VAL A 30 0.04 8.15 6.34
C VAL A 30 -1.00 8.53 7.37
N ASN A 31 -0.55 9.11 8.48
CA ASN A 31 -1.45 9.51 9.54
C ASN A 31 -2.30 10.73 9.16
N ALA A 32 -3.24 11.10 10.02
CA ALA A 32 -4.16 12.21 9.78
C ALA A 32 -3.45 13.57 9.58
N GLY A 33 -2.25 13.73 10.12
CA GLY A 33 -1.41 14.92 9.93
C GLY A 33 -0.66 14.96 8.59
N GLY A 34 -0.84 13.95 7.73
CA GLY A 34 -0.08 13.82 6.48
C GLY A 34 1.36 13.38 6.69
N ILE A 35 1.74 13.02 7.92
CA ILE A 35 3.05 12.47 8.22
C ILE A 35 2.99 10.98 7.92
N ALA A 36 3.93 10.54 7.11
CA ALA A 36 4.07 9.15 6.82
C ALA A 36 4.97 8.46 7.85
N GLU A 37 4.43 7.41 8.46
CA GLU A 37 5.13 6.61 9.46
C GLU A 37 5.72 5.40 8.76
N TRP A 38 7.04 5.41 8.60
CA TRP A 38 7.81 4.41 7.89
C TRP A 38 8.66 3.57 8.86
N PRO A 39 8.95 2.30 8.53
CA PRO A 39 10.02 1.56 9.18
C PRO A 39 11.36 2.30 9.07
N ASP A 40 12.18 2.27 10.12
CA ASP A 40 13.48 2.97 10.14
C ASP A 40 14.41 2.56 8.97
N ALA A 41 14.27 1.33 8.47
CA ALA A 41 15.06 0.81 7.34
C ALA A 41 14.90 1.61 6.04
N ILE A 42 13.79 2.33 5.87
CA ILE A 42 13.49 3.14 4.68
C ILE A 42 13.28 4.62 5.01
N ARG A 43 13.56 5.00 6.27
CA ARG A 43 13.38 6.36 6.75
C ARG A 43 14.37 7.29 6.04
N GLY A 44 13.83 8.23 5.27
CA GLY A 44 14.60 9.16 4.44
C GLY A 44 14.67 8.78 2.96
N MET A 45 14.20 7.59 2.59
CA MET A 45 13.98 7.24 1.18
C MET A 45 12.67 7.85 0.69
N ARG A 46 12.66 8.34 -0.56
CA ARG A 46 11.45 8.84 -1.20
C ARG A 46 10.90 7.75 -2.12
N PRO A 47 9.69 7.22 -1.87
CA PRO A 47 9.04 6.32 -2.81
C PRO A 47 8.60 7.08 -4.06
N ASP A 48 8.59 6.39 -5.18
CA ASP A 48 8.21 6.92 -6.50
C ASP A 48 6.74 6.60 -6.81
N GLY A 49 6.20 5.54 -6.19
CA GLY A 49 4.81 5.15 -6.34
C GLY A 49 4.16 4.60 -5.07
N TRP A 50 2.84 4.59 -5.06
CA TRP A 50 2.04 3.93 -4.03
C TRP A 50 0.79 3.24 -4.60
N CYS A 51 0.28 2.24 -3.91
CA CYS A 51 -1.04 1.67 -4.12
C CYS A 51 -1.85 1.72 -2.83
N ASP A 52 -3.17 1.84 -2.95
CA ASP A 52 -4.06 1.72 -1.79
C ASP A 52 -4.11 0.26 -1.33
N ALA A 53 -3.58 -0.01 -0.14
CA ALA A 53 -3.53 -1.35 0.42
C ALA A 53 -4.89 -1.79 0.95
N SER A 54 -5.78 -0.84 1.31
CA SER A 54 -7.14 -1.18 1.70
C SER A 54 -7.91 -1.77 0.52
N GLU A 55 -7.76 -1.19 -0.69
CA GLU A 55 -8.35 -1.74 -1.92
C GLU A 55 -7.85 -3.18 -2.18
N MET A 56 -6.55 -3.44 -1.97
CA MET A 56 -5.98 -4.78 -2.13
C MET A 56 -6.52 -5.78 -1.08
N LEU A 57 -6.65 -5.36 0.18
CA LEU A 57 -7.20 -6.20 1.25
C LEU A 57 -8.67 -6.54 0.98
N PHE A 58 -9.47 -5.57 0.52
CA PHE A 58 -10.87 -5.82 0.14
C PHE A 58 -10.99 -6.76 -1.07
N LEU A 59 -10.15 -6.59 -2.09
CA LEU A 59 -10.13 -7.49 -3.26
C LEU A 59 -9.69 -8.92 -2.88
N ALA A 60 -8.69 -9.05 -2.02
CA ALA A 60 -8.24 -10.36 -1.53
C ALA A 60 -9.30 -11.04 -0.65
N ALA A 61 -9.98 -10.29 0.21
CA ALA A 61 -11.08 -10.78 1.02
C ALA A 61 -12.28 -11.24 0.17
N ASP A 62 -12.58 -10.53 -0.93
CA ASP A 62 -13.62 -10.92 -1.89
C ASP A 62 -13.25 -12.23 -2.61
N GLN A 63 -12.00 -12.37 -3.09
CA GLN A 63 -11.52 -13.62 -3.69
C GLN A 63 -11.55 -14.82 -2.72
N GLN A 64 -11.31 -14.61 -1.43
CA GLN A 64 -11.40 -15.68 -0.42
C GLN A 64 -12.85 -16.09 -0.11
N ASN A 65 -13.86 -15.28 -0.44
CA ASN A 65 -15.27 -15.63 -0.29
C ASN A 65 -15.87 -16.41 -1.49
N TYR A 66 -15.13 -16.51 -2.62
CA TYR A 66 -15.61 -17.16 -3.84
C TYR A 66 -15.27 -18.66 -4.08
N PRO A 67 -14.60 -19.44 -3.20
CA PRO A 67 -14.54 -20.89 -3.38
C PRO A 67 -15.68 -21.66 -2.66
N ALA A 68 -16.66 -20.99 -2.05
CA ALA A 68 -17.74 -21.68 -1.32
C ALA A 68 -19.09 -21.78 -2.07
N ARG A 69 -19.23 -21.18 -3.27
CA ARG A 69 -20.53 -21.09 -3.98
C ARG A 69 -20.66 -21.87 -5.29
N LEU A 70 -19.67 -22.68 -5.66
CA LEU A 70 -19.74 -23.55 -6.84
C LEU A 70 -19.90 -25.05 -6.52
N ALA A 71 -20.21 -25.39 -5.27
CA ALA A 71 -20.65 -26.74 -4.89
C ALA A 71 -22.05 -26.66 -4.29
N SER A 72 -23.07 -26.66 -5.15
CA SER A 72 -24.48 -26.88 -4.80
C SER A 72 -25.16 -27.60 -5.96
#